data_AF-A0A962ED03-F1
#
_entry.id   AF-A0A962ED03-F1
#
_cell.length_a   1.000
_cell.length_b   1.000
_cell.length_c   1.000
_cell.angle_alpha   90.00
_cell.angle_beta   90.00
_cell.angle_gamma   90.00
#
_symmetry.space_group_name_H-M   'P 1'
#
loop_
_entity.id
_entity.type
_entity.pdbx_description
1 polymer ?
#
loop_
_entity_poly.entity_id
_entity_poly.type
_entity_poly.pdbx_seq_one_letter_code
_entity_poly.pdbx_strand_id
1 'polypeptide(L)'
;MENDSAVRALPGVHRFQVIGRIDNMSNEVIFSPFLFRPTSDQNPVPAEIDIEFGRSSNTICNSPPSNAQFIVQPFSSGPCTRYANPFDFVLTGADNEAFSSYLIDWRPSQSEVFFAGWYGHSSTPVPLNYIGPEGGWTFVSNANALVPSASVPLKTIIQIWIDGNGDATREHDVVIRQYSGPINTAGLRRLDVTSVGPGRVVSDRLGIDCPSDCVEHYTDVEVETVRLIATPQSGFEFLGWSGSGCAGSSSVCDLPMNGARSITATFGEPPVLHVLTIAGGGTG
;
A
#
# COMPACT_ATOMS: atom_id res chain seq x y z
N MET A 1 10.15 -3.81 11.80
CA MET A 1 10.94 -4.02 10.57
C MET A 1 11.61 -2.71 10.20
N GLU A 2 12.88 -2.74 9.81
CA GLU A 2 13.63 -1.57 9.34
C GLU A 2 14.16 -1.88 7.93
N ASN A 3 14.06 -0.93 7.00
CA ASN A 3 14.77 -1.00 5.73
C ASN A 3 16.04 -0.14 5.82
N ASP A 4 17.20 -0.79 5.78
CA ASP A 4 18.51 -0.11 5.85
C ASP A 4 18.81 0.76 4.61
N SER A 5 18.03 0.59 3.53
CA SER A 5 18.13 1.37 2.29
C SER A 5 17.57 2.79 2.49
N ALA A 6 18.35 3.67 3.12
CA ALA A 6 18.01 5.09 3.24
C ALA A 6 17.88 5.72 1.84
N VAL A 7 16.68 6.21 1.50
CA VAL A 7 16.43 6.77 0.17
C VAL A 7 17.03 8.17 0.10
N ARG A 8 17.93 8.38 -0.87
CA ARG A 8 18.33 9.73 -1.31
C ARG A 8 17.17 10.33 -2.09
N ALA A 9 16.51 11.33 -1.51
CA ALA A 9 15.34 11.94 -2.14
C ALA A 9 15.71 12.66 -3.45
N LEU A 10 15.16 12.15 -4.55
CA LEU A 10 15.15 12.81 -5.86
C LEU A 10 14.00 13.84 -5.91
N PRO A 11 14.01 14.81 -6.86
CA PRO A 11 12.88 15.71 -7.05
C PRO A 11 11.60 14.94 -7.42
N GLY A 12 10.54 15.08 -6.63
CA GLY A 12 9.27 14.39 -6.83
C GLY A 12 8.48 14.19 -5.53
N VAL A 13 7.45 13.36 -5.59
CA VAL A 13 6.72 12.86 -4.41
C VAL A 13 7.35 11.55 -3.99
N HIS A 14 7.69 11.40 -2.71
CA HIS A 14 8.21 10.16 -2.12
C HIS A 14 7.09 9.43 -1.42
N ARG A 15 6.54 8.41 -2.07
CA ARG A 15 5.42 7.62 -1.52
C ARG A 15 5.95 6.47 -0.69
N PHE A 16 5.57 6.43 0.57
CA PHE A 16 5.63 5.26 1.44
C PHE A 16 4.20 4.73 1.65
N GLN A 17 3.99 3.43 1.47
CA GLN A 17 2.68 2.79 1.68
C GLN A 17 2.84 1.55 2.54
N VAL A 18 1.85 1.28 3.40
CA VAL A 18 1.70 0.04 4.16
C VAL A 18 0.28 -0.47 3.97
N ILE A 19 0.15 -1.76 3.67
CA ILE A 19 -1.12 -2.48 3.65
C ILE A 19 -1.09 -3.46 4.82
N GLY A 20 -1.96 -3.29 5.81
CA GLY A 20 -1.93 -4.08 7.03
C GLY A 20 -3.26 -4.18 7.78
N ARG A 21 -3.33 -5.15 8.69
CA ARG A 21 -4.43 -5.38 9.63
C ARG A 21 -3.88 -5.28 11.06
N ILE A 22 -4.56 -4.52 11.91
CA ILE A 22 -4.14 -4.12 13.27
C ILE A 22 -5.29 -4.22 14.29
N ASP A 23 -6.14 -5.24 14.06
CA ASP A 23 -7.41 -5.50 14.71
C ASP A 23 -7.31 -6.16 16.09
N ASN A 24 -6.23 -6.92 16.34
CA ASN A 24 -5.99 -7.65 17.59
C ASN A 24 -4.97 -6.98 18.53
N MET A 25 -4.65 -5.69 18.32
CA MET A 25 -3.83 -4.93 19.27
C MET A 25 -4.58 -4.75 20.62
N SER A 26 -3.86 -4.55 21.74
CA SER A 26 -4.49 -4.13 23.01
C SER A 26 -4.68 -2.61 23.08
N ASN A 27 -5.25 -2.10 24.17
CA ASN A 27 -5.52 -0.67 24.37
C ASN A 27 -4.26 0.18 24.57
N GLU A 28 -3.13 -0.48 24.84
CA GLU A 28 -1.84 0.06 25.29
C GLU A 28 -0.73 -0.17 24.24
N VAL A 29 -1.06 -0.82 23.12
CA VAL A 29 -0.15 -1.07 21.99
C VAL A 29 -0.33 0.02 20.94
N ILE A 30 0.80 0.49 20.41
CA ILE A 30 0.87 1.44 19.31
C ILE A 30 1.61 0.79 18.13
N PHE A 31 0.98 0.86 16.97
CA PHE A 31 1.58 0.55 15.69
C PHE A 31 1.97 1.84 14.98
N SER A 32 3.25 1.99 14.63
CA SER A 32 3.78 3.15 13.92
C SER A 32 4.57 2.73 12.67
N PRO A 33 3.98 2.91 11.48
CA PRO A 33 4.71 2.99 10.22
C PRO A 33 5.17 4.44 9.96
N PHE A 34 6.48 4.66 9.88
CA PHE A 34 7.08 6.00 9.87
C PHE A 34 8.33 6.14 8.98
N LEU A 35 8.65 7.39 8.62
CA LEU A 35 9.89 7.77 7.95
C LEU A 35 10.80 8.50 8.93
N PHE A 36 11.97 7.94 9.20
CA PHE A 36 12.87 8.42 10.26
C PHE A 36 14.29 8.64 9.77
N ARG A 37 14.96 9.64 10.35
CA ARG A 37 16.42 9.74 10.33
C ARG A 37 16.94 10.07 11.73
N PRO A 38 17.86 9.26 12.29
CA PRO A 38 18.48 9.54 13.57
C PRO A 38 19.34 10.81 13.55
N THR A 39 19.63 11.30 14.75
CA THR A 39 20.73 12.24 14.98
C THR A 39 22.07 11.61 14.57
N SER A 40 22.94 12.42 13.98
CA SER A 40 24.33 12.05 13.71
C SER A 40 25.20 13.30 13.76
N ASP A 41 26.52 13.12 13.92
CA ASP A 41 27.49 14.23 13.98
C ASP A 41 27.44 15.16 12.75
N GLN A 42 26.94 14.67 11.62
CA GLN A 42 26.78 15.42 10.36
C GLN A 42 25.41 16.09 10.21
N ASN A 43 24.41 15.73 11.03
CA ASN A 43 23.06 16.29 10.94
C ASN A 43 22.39 16.26 12.34
N PRO A 44 22.52 17.36 13.12
CA PRO A 44 22.23 17.37 14.55
C PRO A 44 20.73 17.49 14.88
N VAL A 45 19.89 17.79 13.89
CA VAL A 45 18.44 17.77 14.04
C VAL A 45 17.96 16.44 13.45
N PRO A 46 17.35 15.52 14.23
CA PRO A 46 16.70 14.32 13.69
C PRO A 46 15.42 14.69 12.95
N ALA A 47 14.89 13.79 12.14
CA ALA A 47 13.73 14.05 11.28
C ALA A 47 12.79 12.86 11.26
N GLU A 48 11.49 13.11 11.42
CA GLU A 48 10.49 12.07 11.64
C GLU A 48 9.13 12.46 11.03
N ILE A 49 8.47 11.49 10.40
CA ILE A 49 7.14 11.60 9.79
C ILE A 49 6.39 10.30 10.09
N ASP A 50 5.40 10.37 10.97
CA ASP A 50 4.73 9.18 11.52
C ASP A 50 3.25 9.11 11.13
N ILE A 51 2.76 7.89 11.01
CA ILE A 51 1.37 7.58 11.30
C ILE A 51 1.37 6.69 12.54
N GLU A 52 0.68 7.08 13.60
CA GLU A 52 0.55 6.26 14.80
C GLU A 52 -0.89 5.80 14.98
N PHE A 53 -1.07 4.52 15.29
CA PHE A 53 -2.36 3.89 15.59
C PHE A 53 -2.29 3.25 16.97
N GLY A 54 -3.30 3.49 17.80
CA GLY A 54 -3.44 2.86 19.12
C GLY A 54 -4.93 2.64 19.41
N ARG A 55 -5.30 1.71 20.29
CA ARG A 55 -6.73 1.43 20.54
C ARG A 55 -7.37 2.31 21.62
N SER A 56 -6.58 2.98 22.45
CA SER A 56 -7.07 4.02 23.35
C SER A 56 -6.39 5.35 23.08
N SER A 57 -7.12 6.45 23.15
CA SER A 57 -6.59 7.80 22.94
C SER A 57 -5.64 8.29 24.03
N ASN A 58 -5.43 7.47 25.07
CA ASN A 58 -4.43 7.65 26.11
C ASN A 58 -3.01 7.29 25.62
N THR A 59 -2.93 6.38 24.63
CA THR A 59 -1.66 5.92 24.04
C THR A 59 -1.07 6.92 23.04
N ILE A 60 -1.92 7.76 22.44
CA ILE A 60 -1.58 8.63 21.31
C ILE A 60 -1.47 10.06 21.80
N CYS A 61 -0.41 10.75 21.38
CA CYS A 61 0.07 12.00 21.99
C CYS A 61 -1.03 13.05 22.19
N ASN A 62 -1.50 13.20 23.45
CA ASN A 62 -2.52 14.17 23.87
C ASN A 62 -3.78 14.20 22.99
N SER A 63 -4.21 13.04 22.45
CA SER A 63 -5.21 12.97 21.39
C SER A 63 -6.63 12.49 21.77
N PRO A 64 -7.16 12.58 23.02
CA PRO A 64 -8.54 12.17 23.29
C PRO A 64 -9.57 13.02 22.53
N PRO A 65 -10.55 12.42 21.84
CA PRO A 65 -10.97 11.00 21.91
C PRO A 65 -10.30 10.04 20.89
N SER A 66 -9.47 10.53 19.99
CA SER A 66 -9.01 9.85 18.77
C SER A 66 -7.94 8.77 18.96
N ASN A 67 -8.00 7.78 18.06
CA ASN A 67 -7.24 6.53 18.13
C ASN A 67 -6.23 6.36 16.96
N ALA A 68 -5.96 7.45 16.22
CA ALA A 68 -4.81 7.58 15.34
C ALA A 68 -4.32 9.04 15.27
N GLN A 69 -3.07 9.26 14.86
CA GLN A 69 -2.55 10.60 14.54
C GLN A 69 -1.52 10.56 13.41
N PHE A 70 -1.42 11.67 12.67
CA PHE A 70 -0.29 11.97 11.78
C PHE A 70 0.69 12.91 12.49
N ILE A 71 1.99 12.65 12.42
CA ILE A 71 3.04 13.51 13.01
C ILE A 71 4.02 13.96 11.93
N VAL A 72 4.48 15.21 12.02
CA VAL A 72 5.65 15.72 11.28
C VAL A 72 6.53 16.49 12.26
N GLN A 73 7.71 15.96 12.61
CA GLN A 73 8.56 16.61 13.62
C GLN A 73 10.07 16.52 13.36
N PRO A 74 10.82 17.58 13.73
CA PRO A 74 12.18 17.39 14.21
C PRO A 74 12.12 16.82 15.63
N PHE A 75 12.63 15.61 15.84
CA PHE A 75 12.64 14.96 17.16
C PHE A 75 13.50 15.78 18.15
N SER A 76 12.85 16.64 18.91
CA SER A 76 13.43 17.39 20.03
C SER A 76 12.78 16.91 21.33
N SER A 77 13.52 16.91 22.43
CA SER A 77 13.19 16.12 23.64
C SER A 77 11.80 16.42 24.24
N GLY A 78 10.81 15.61 23.87
CA GLY A 78 9.45 15.61 24.41
C GLY A 78 8.46 15.01 23.40
N PRO A 79 7.73 13.92 23.72
CA PRO A 79 6.97 13.11 22.75
C PRO A 79 5.76 13.78 22.07
N CYS A 80 5.49 15.07 22.32
CA CYS A 80 4.30 15.76 21.81
C CYS A 80 4.58 17.18 21.28
N THR A 81 5.81 17.49 20.82
CA THR A 81 6.30 18.88 20.77
C THR A 81 6.24 19.61 19.41
N ARG A 82 5.16 19.43 18.61
CA ARG A 82 4.32 20.55 18.05
C ARG A 82 3.30 20.21 16.95
N TYR A 83 3.44 19.15 16.15
CA TYR A 83 2.57 18.93 14.98
C TYR A 83 2.02 17.50 14.92
N ALA A 84 0.91 17.29 15.63
CA ALA A 84 0.07 16.11 15.51
C ALA A 84 -1.28 16.50 14.92
N ASN A 85 -1.82 15.69 14.01
CA ASN A 85 -3.19 15.78 13.53
C ASN A 85 -3.96 14.49 13.91
N PRO A 86 -4.71 14.49 15.02
CA PRO A 86 -5.47 13.33 15.46
C PRO A 86 -6.69 13.05 14.56
N PHE A 87 -7.05 11.77 14.44
CA PHE A 87 -8.24 11.32 13.71
C PHE A 87 -8.74 9.98 14.25
N ASP A 88 -10.03 9.70 14.01
CA ASP A 88 -10.64 8.43 14.38
C ASP A 88 -10.47 7.44 13.22
N PHE A 89 -9.85 6.28 13.49
CA PHE A 89 -9.61 5.23 12.50
C PHE A 89 -10.32 3.93 12.88
N VAL A 90 -10.96 3.29 11.89
CA VAL A 90 -11.64 2.00 12.06
C VAL A 90 -10.61 0.87 12.04
N LEU A 91 -10.07 0.53 13.22
CA LEU A 91 -9.10 -0.57 13.41
C LEU A 91 -9.73 -1.96 13.25
N THR A 92 -11.06 -2.05 13.32
CA THR A 92 -11.86 -3.27 13.22
C THR A 92 -13.16 -2.95 12.48
N GLY A 93 -13.40 -3.54 11.30
CA GLY A 93 -14.72 -3.54 10.70
C GLY A 93 -15.50 -4.82 11.02
N ALA A 94 -16.61 -5.05 10.32
CA ALA A 94 -17.48 -6.21 10.55
C ALA A 94 -16.84 -7.57 10.18
N ASP A 95 -15.78 -7.52 9.37
CA ASP A 95 -15.09 -8.68 8.83
C ASP A 95 -13.65 -8.67 9.41
N ASN A 96 -13.34 -9.60 10.32
CA ASN A 96 -12.06 -9.68 11.06
C ASN A 96 -10.83 -10.05 10.18
N GLU A 97 -10.91 -9.83 8.87
CA GLU A 97 -9.89 -10.18 7.87
C GLU A 97 -9.58 -9.02 6.91
N ALA A 98 -10.30 -7.89 7.02
CA ALA A 98 -10.10 -6.75 6.13
C ALA A 98 -8.78 -6.02 6.40
N PHE A 99 -7.90 -6.01 5.40
CA PHE A 99 -6.71 -5.15 5.39
C PHE A 99 -7.10 -3.69 5.18
N SER A 100 -6.42 -2.79 5.89
CA SER A 100 -6.43 -1.35 5.61
C SER A 100 -5.14 -0.94 4.91
N SER A 101 -5.16 0.18 4.22
CA SER A 101 -3.97 0.76 3.59
C SER A 101 -3.70 2.16 4.11
N TYR A 102 -2.42 2.50 4.20
CA TYR A 102 -1.89 3.71 4.80
C TYR A 102 -0.78 4.28 3.93
N LEU A 103 -0.70 5.60 3.82
CA LEU A 103 0.15 6.28 2.85
C LEU A 103 0.73 7.58 3.41
N ILE A 104 2.02 7.79 3.14
CA ILE A 104 2.75 9.05 3.32
C ILE A 104 3.34 9.44 1.96
N ASP A 105 2.92 10.59 1.42
CA ASP A 105 3.51 11.26 0.26
C ASP A 105 4.38 12.42 0.77
N TRP A 106 5.69 12.21 0.89
CA TRP A 106 6.64 13.25 1.29
C TRP A 106 7.09 14.06 0.06
N ARG A 107 6.87 15.38 0.07
CA ARG A 107 7.09 16.29 -1.06
C ARG A 107 8.08 17.39 -0.69
N PRO A 108 9.39 17.07 -0.61
CA PRO A 108 10.41 17.99 -0.07
C PRO A 108 10.59 19.28 -0.88
N SER A 109 10.30 19.28 -2.18
CA SER A 109 10.35 20.49 -3.03
C SER A 109 9.19 21.46 -2.78
N GLN A 110 8.12 21.01 -2.14
CA GLN A 110 6.92 21.79 -1.81
C GLN A 110 6.85 22.11 -0.30
N SER A 111 7.81 21.63 0.50
CA SER A 111 7.75 21.65 1.97
C SER A 111 6.44 21.05 2.51
N GLU A 112 6.02 19.95 1.88
CA GLU A 112 4.71 19.32 2.07
C GLU A 112 4.85 17.83 2.45
N VAL A 113 3.94 17.35 3.28
CA VAL A 113 3.68 15.92 3.51
C VAL A 113 2.17 15.70 3.39
N PHE A 114 1.76 14.74 2.56
CA PHE A 114 0.36 14.31 2.45
C PHE A 114 0.19 12.92 3.06
N PHE A 115 -0.87 12.74 3.85
CA PHE A 115 -1.21 11.50 4.51
C PHE A 115 -2.59 11.00 4.05
N ALA A 116 -2.72 9.71 3.82
CA ALA A 116 -4.01 9.08 3.53
C ALA A 116 -4.12 7.69 4.16
N GLY A 117 -5.34 7.25 4.44
CA GLY A 117 -5.65 5.90 4.86
C GLY A 117 -7.05 5.50 4.43
N TRP A 118 -7.27 4.20 4.20
CA TRP A 118 -8.57 3.66 3.81
C TRP A 118 -8.79 2.27 4.39
N TYR A 119 -10.04 1.98 4.75
CA TYR A 119 -10.48 0.67 5.24
C TYR A 119 -10.82 -0.24 4.05
N GLY A 120 -10.34 -1.48 4.08
CA GLY A 120 -10.46 -2.44 2.98
C GLY A 120 -9.38 -2.26 1.90
N HIS A 121 -9.19 -3.30 1.08
CA HIS A 121 -8.30 -3.24 -0.09
C HIS A 121 -9.01 -2.50 -1.24
N SER A 122 -8.79 -1.19 -1.37
CA SER A 122 -9.52 -0.42 -2.39
C SER A 122 -8.93 -0.56 -3.80
N SER A 123 -9.62 -1.32 -4.64
CA SER A 123 -9.45 -1.33 -6.10
C SER A 123 -10.25 -0.21 -6.81
N THR A 124 -10.57 0.88 -6.10
CA THR A 124 -11.38 2.01 -6.60
C THR A 124 -10.70 3.37 -6.39
N PRO A 125 -10.80 4.32 -7.35
CA PRO A 125 -10.53 5.73 -7.08
C PRO A 125 -11.54 6.23 -6.03
N VAL A 126 -11.03 6.86 -4.97
CA VAL A 126 -11.77 7.21 -3.74
C VAL A 126 -13.08 7.98 -4.00
N PRO A 127 -14.26 7.42 -3.66
CA PRO A 127 -15.44 8.20 -3.31
C PRO A 127 -15.22 8.80 -1.90
N LEU A 128 -15.55 10.08 -1.71
CA LEU A 128 -15.08 10.99 -0.64
C LEU A 128 -15.48 10.68 0.83
N ASN A 129 -15.81 9.43 1.19
CA ASN A 129 -16.35 9.07 2.50
C ASN A 129 -15.58 7.85 3.07
N TYR A 130 -15.06 7.79 4.31
CA TYR A 130 -14.95 8.71 5.46
C TYR A 130 -14.04 7.97 6.48
N ILE A 131 -13.06 8.48 7.23
CA ILE A 131 -12.49 9.81 7.58
C ILE A 131 -10.95 9.66 7.64
N GLY A 132 -10.11 10.71 7.54
CA GLY A 132 -10.44 12.11 7.26
C GLY A 132 -9.26 13.09 7.30
N PRO A 133 -9.53 14.39 7.08
CA PRO A 133 -10.78 14.94 6.53
C PRO A 133 -10.80 14.81 4.99
N GLU A 134 -11.97 14.59 4.40
CA GLU A 134 -12.30 14.78 2.97
C GLU A 134 -11.21 14.55 1.89
N GLY A 135 -10.50 13.41 1.96
CA GLY A 135 -9.52 13.01 0.93
C GLY A 135 -8.06 12.92 1.38
N GLY A 136 -7.79 13.10 2.68
CA GLY A 136 -6.46 12.97 3.29
C GLY A 136 -6.00 14.27 3.93
N TRP A 137 -4.91 14.21 4.70
CA TRP A 137 -4.39 15.38 5.41
C TRP A 137 -3.07 15.86 4.80
N THR A 138 -3.02 17.15 4.43
CA THR A 138 -1.80 17.78 3.90
C THR A 138 -1.20 18.71 4.95
N PHE A 139 0.01 18.38 5.41
CA PHE A 139 0.85 19.30 6.17
C PHE A 139 1.72 20.12 5.22
N VAL A 140 1.62 21.45 5.30
CA VAL A 140 2.49 22.38 4.55
C VAL A 140 3.21 23.29 5.54
N SER A 141 4.55 23.29 5.53
CA SER A 141 5.33 24.25 6.33
C SER A 141 5.47 25.58 5.58
N ASN A 142 5.19 26.68 6.28
CA ASN A 142 5.13 28.02 5.70
C ASN A 142 6.42 28.87 5.87
N ALA A 143 7.49 28.36 6.49
CA ALA A 143 8.85 28.95 6.40
C ALA A 143 9.99 28.12 7.04
N ASN A 144 9.72 27.21 7.99
CA ASN A 144 10.75 26.61 8.84
C ASN A 144 10.86 25.07 8.70
N ALA A 145 12.04 24.54 9.08
CA ALA A 145 12.57 23.21 8.76
C ALA A 145 11.85 22.01 9.44
N LEU A 146 10.54 21.91 9.25
CA LEU A 146 9.67 20.89 9.83
C LEU A 146 9.46 19.72 8.87
N VAL A 147 9.14 20.00 7.61
CA VAL A 147 9.19 18.98 6.55
C VAL A 147 10.66 18.72 6.21
N PRO A 148 11.14 17.47 6.28
CA PRO A 148 12.51 17.15 5.89
C PRO A 148 12.76 17.56 4.43
N SER A 149 13.89 18.22 4.15
CA SER A 149 14.23 18.61 2.78
C SER A 149 14.88 17.45 2.01
N ALA A 150 14.99 17.55 0.68
CA ALA A 150 15.51 16.45 -0.14
C ALA A 150 16.98 16.07 0.17
N SER A 151 17.75 16.93 0.84
CA SER A 151 19.10 16.62 1.33
C SER A 151 19.11 15.77 2.62
N VAL A 152 17.94 15.44 3.15
CA VAL A 152 17.74 14.74 4.42
C VAL A 152 17.18 13.33 4.13
N PRO A 153 18.03 12.31 3.89
CA PRO A 153 17.55 10.97 3.58
C PRO A 153 16.84 10.37 4.78
N LEU A 154 15.64 9.82 4.56
CA LEU A 154 14.86 9.12 5.58
C LEU A 154 14.93 7.61 5.32
N LYS A 155 14.98 6.81 6.40
CA LYS A 155 14.71 5.37 6.38
C LYS A 155 13.22 5.12 6.57
N THR A 156 12.75 3.99 6.04
CA THR A 156 11.44 3.43 6.38
C THR A 156 11.56 2.53 7.59
N ILE A 157 10.73 2.78 8.61
CA ILE A 157 10.62 1.95 9.80
C ILE A 157 9.15 1.60 10.02
N ILE A 158 8.89 0.36 10.40
CA ILE A 158 7.57 -0.09 10.84
C ILE A 158 7.75 -0.76 12.21
N GLN A 159 7.22 -0.13 13.25
CA GLN A 159 7.42 -0.53 14.64
C GLN A 159 6.08 -0.81 15.33
N ILE A 160 6.14 -1.72 16.31
CA ILE A 160 5.11 -1.92 17.32
C ILE A 160 5.77 -1.60 18.65
N TRP A 161 5.13 -0.80 19.48
CA TRP A 161 5.59 -0.52 20.84
C TRP A 161 4.42 -0.58 21.82
N ILE A 162 4.73 -0.88 23.08
CA ILE A 162 3.76 -0.89 24.17
C ILE A 162 4.03 0.37 24.99
N ASP A 163 2.99 1.10 25.38
CA ASP A 163 3.15 2.13 26.40
C ASP A 163 3.62 1.50 27.73
N GLY A 164 4.21 2.30 28.62
CA GLY A 164 4.84 1.79 29.85
C GLY A 164 3.89 1.10 30.86
N ASN A 165 2.59 1.01 30.57
CA ASN A 165 1.56 0.42 31.42
C ASN A 165 0.85 -0.79 30.78
N GLY A 166 1.24 -1.23 29.58
CA GLY A 166 0.49 -2.23 28.82
C GLY A 166 0.56 -3.68 29.31
N ASP A 167 -0.52 -4.43 29.01
CA ASP A 167 -0.65 -5.86 29.29
C ASP A 167 0.11 -6.70 28.25
N ALA A 168 1.41 -6.87 28.47
CA ALA A 168 2.31 -7.69 27.64
C ALA A 168 2.02 -9.21 27.69
N THR A 169 0.89 -9.65 28.25
CA THR A 169 0.50 -11.07 28.30
C THR A 169 -0.51 -11.48 27.22
N ARG A 170 -1.01 -10.53 26.42
CA ARG A 170 -1.94 -10.78 25.32
C ARG A 170 -1.21 -11.03 24.00
N GLU A 171 -1.86 -11.77 23.12
CA GLU A 171 -1.48 -11.85 21.72
C GLU A 171 -1.76 -10.49 21.04
N HIS A 172 -0.87 -10.10 20.12
CA HIS A 172 -0.91 -8.81 19.43
C HIS A 172 -0.62 -9.03 17.94
N ASP A 173 -1.66 -9.15 17.12
CA ASP A 173 -1.48 -9.38 15.69
C ASP A 173 -1.38 -8.08 14.91
N VAL A 174 -0.30 -7.96 14.15
CA VAL A 174 -0.11 -6.98 13.09
C VAL A 174 0.31 -7.73 11.84
N VAL A 175 -0.61 -7.83 10.87
CA VAL A 175 -0.34 -8.52 9.60
C VAL A 175 -0.05 -7.47 8.54
N ILE A 176 1.14 -7.47 7.97
CA ILE A 176 1.52 -6.56 6.87
C ILE A 176 1.54 -7.37 5.57
N ARG A 177 0.61 -7.06 4.66
CA ARG A 177 0.51 -7.69 3.34
C ARG A 177 1.57 -7.15 2.38
N GLN A 178 1.82 -5.84 2.45
CA GLN A 178 2.71 -5.12 1.54
C GLN A 178 3.24 -3.85 2.21
N TYR A 179 4.49 -3.49 1.90
CA TYR A 179 5.00 -2.15 2.15
C TYR A 179 5.84 -1.71 0.93
N SER A 180 5.89 -0.41 0.67
CA SER A 180 6.78 0.18 -0.32
C SER A 180 7.53 1.35 0.32
N GLY A 181 8.86 1.40 0.17
CA GLY A 181 9.68 2.49 0.69
C GLY A 181 9.47 3.79 -0.10
N PRO A 182 9.99 4.95 0.33
CA PRO A 182 9.76 6.25 -0.31
C PRO A 182 10.23 6.28 -1.78
N ILE A 183 9.30 6.01 -2.70
CA ILE A 183 9.57 5.97 -4.14
C ILE A 183 9.18 7.31 -4.77
N ASN A 184 10.06 7.83 -5.63
CA ASN A 184 9.74 8.98 -6.48
C ASN A 184 8.60 8.61 -7.46
N THR A 185 7.42 9.20 -7.29
CA THR A 185 6.23 8.89 -8.11
C THR A 185 6.40 9.20 -9.60
N ALA A 186 7.37 10.04 -9.99
CA ALA A 186 7.73 10.24 -11.41
C ALA A 186 8.30 8.96 -12.07
N GLY A 187 8.84 8.04 -11.26
CA GLY A 187 9.31 6.71 -11.65
C GLY A 187 8.30 5.58 -11.43
N LEU A 188 7.07 5.87 -10.97
CA LEU A 188 6.05 4.83 -10.78
C LEU A 188 5.38 4.43 -12.10
N ARG A 189 5.07 3.13 -12.18
CA ARG A 189 4.52 2.43 -13.33
C ARG A 189 3.26 1.69 -12.86
N ARG A 190 2.09 2.30 -13.06
CA ARG A 190 0.79 1.74 -12.65
C ARG A 190 0.43 0.56 -13.55
N LEU A 191 0.02 -0.56 -12.96
CA LEU A 191 -0.58 -1.71 -13.62
C LEU A 191 -2.06 -1.79 -13.22
N ASP A 192 -2.94 -1.81 -14.22
CA ASP A 192 -4.35 -2.17 -14.06
C ASP A 192 -4.59 -3.57 -14.66
N VAL A 193 -5.15 -4.48 -13.87
CA VAL A 193 -5.54 -5.82 -14.30
C VAL A 193 -7.05 -5.94 -14.24
N THR A 194 -7.71 -6.23 -15.37
CA THR A 194 -9.14 -6.54 -15.41
C THR A 194 -9.32 -8.06 -15.48
N SER A 195 -10.20 -8.63 -14.66
CA SER A 195 -10.65 -10.03 -14.82
C SER A 195 -12.08 -10.06 -15.36
N VAL A 196 -12.29 -10.74 -16.49
CA VAL A 196 -13.59 -10.91 -17.14
C VAL A 196 -13.99 -12.38 -17.04
N GLY A 197 -15.14 -12.65 -16.42
CA GLY A 197 -15.62 -14.03 -16.18
C GLY A 197 -15.00 -14.69 -14.94
N PRO A 198 -15.41 -15.93 -14.61
CA PRO A 198 -15.05 -16.57 -13.33
C PRO A 198 -13.61 -17.10 -13.31
N GLY A 199 -12.72 -16.31 -12.71
CA GLY A 199 -11.34 -16.69 -12.46
C GLY A 199 -10.61 -15.67 -11.59
N ARG A 200 -9.38 -16.02 -11.21
CA ARG A 200 -8.50 -15.24 -10.33
C ARG A 200 -7.19 -14.93 -11.03
N VAL A 201 -6.64 -13.74 -10.82
CA VAL A 201 -5.28 -13.39 -11.28
C VAL A 201 -4.44 -12.99 -10.09
N VAL A 202 -3.25 -13.59 -9.96
CA VAL A 202 -2.25 -13.17 -8.97
C VAL A 202 -0.93 -12.75 -9.60
N SER A 203 -0.20 -11.83 -8.97
CA SER A 203 1.22 -11.56 -9.29
C SER A 203 2.19 -12.33 -8.37
N ASP A 204 3.44 -12.47 -8.80
CA ASP A 204 4.56 -12.94 -7.97
C ASP A 204 5.08 -11.86 -7.00
N ARG A 205 4.76 -10.59 -7.24
CA ARG A 205 5.26 -9.41 -6.52
C ARG A 205 4.19 -8.34 -6.39
N LEU A 206 4.24 -7.61 -5.27
CA LEU A 206 3.40 -6.43 -5.02
C LEU A 206 1.90 -6.68 -5.25
N GLY A 207 1.35 -7.79 -4.77
CA GLY A 207 -0.04 -7.80 -4.29
C GLY A 207 -1.20 -8.18 -5.22
N ILE A 208 -1.12 -8.03 -6.55
CA ILE A 208 -2.26 -8.31 -7.47
C ILE A 208 -2.95 -9.62 -7.09
N ASP A 209 -4.27 -9.55 -6.89
CA ASP A 209 -5.15 -10.63 -6.48
C ASP A 209 -6.60 -10.34 -6.96
N CYS A 210 -6.77 -10.30 -8.29
CA CYS A 210 -8.06 -10.01 -8.90
C CYS A 210 -9.04 -11.18 -8.72
N PRO A 211 -10.34 -10.92 -8.51
CA PRO A 211 -11.02 -9.62 -8.72
C PRO A 211 -11.01 -8.66 -7.52
N SER A 212 -10.52 -9.07 -6.35
CA SER A 212 -10.45 -8.23 -5.15
C SER A 212 -9.47 -7.06 -5.30
N ASP A 213 -8.28 -7.36 -5.83
CA ASP A 213 -7.15 -6.46 -5.89
C ASP A 213 -6.49 -6.48 -7.27
N CYS A 214 -6.51 -5.34 -7.95
CA CYS A 214 -6.30 -5.28 -9.40
C CYS A 214 -5.43 -4.12 -9.87
N VAL A 215 -4.91 -3.29 -8.96
CA VAL A 215 -4.22 -2.04 -9.30
C VAL A 215 -2.97 -1.89 -8.47
N GLU A 216 -1.80 -1.95 -9.11
CA GLU A 216 -0.52 -1.92 -8.41
C GLU A 216 0.48 -0.96 -9.04
N HIS A 217 1.47 -0.54 -8.25
CA HIS A 217 2.44 0.48 -8.67
C HIS A 217 3.87 -0.06 -8.54
N TYR A 218 4.52 -0.18 -9.70
CA TYR A 218 5.85 -0.76 -9.84
C TYR A 218 6.89 0.34 -10.08
N THR A 219 8.16 0.06 -9.77
CA THR A 219 9.25 1.04 -9.78
C THR A 219 10.33 0.62 -10.78
N ASP A 220 11.02 1.60 -11.38
CA ASP A 220 12.13 1.31 -12.31
C ASP A 220 13.32 0.57 -11.63
N VAL A 221 13.35 0.46 -10.29
CA VAL A 221 14.46 -0.14 -9.51
C VAL A 221 14.16 -1.50 -8.89
N GLU A 222 12.89 -1.91 -8.77
CA GLU A 222 12.51 -3.19 -8.12
C GLU A 222 12.03 -4.25 -9.11
N VAL A 223 11.74 -3.87 -10.37
CA VAL A 223 10.84 -4.65 -11.23
C VAL A 223 11.14 -4.55 -12.74
N GLU A 224 12.13 -5.32 -13.21
CA GLU A 224 12.31 -5.54 -14.66
C GLU A 224 11.10 -6.28 -15.28
N THR A 225 10.44 -7.18 -14.53
CA THR A 225 9.29 -7.98 -14.98
C THR A 225 8.44 -8.46 -13.79
N VAL A 226 7.12 -8.45 -13.97
CA VAL A 226 6.09 -8.96 -13.06
C VAL A 226 5.49 -10.23 -13.65
N ARG A 227 5.42 -11.32 -12.90
CA ARG A 227 4.79 -12.56 -13.36
C ARG A 227 3.36 -12.66 -12.87
N LEU A 228 2.42 -12.68 -13.80
CA LEU A 228 1.00 -12.82 -13.56
C LEU A 228 0.54 -14.24 -13.87
N ILE A 229 -0.35 -14.79 -13.03
CA ILE A 229 -0.88 -16.15 -13.14
C ILE A 229 -2.41 -16.09 -13.09
N ALA A 230 -3.06 -16.39 -14.21
CA ALA A 230 -4.50 -16.56 -14.32
C ALA A 230 -4.92 -17.99 -13.98
N THR A 231 -5.83 -18.14 -13.03
CA THR A 231 -6.42 -19.42 -12.61
C THR A 231 -7.93 -19.38 -12.83
N PRO A 232 -8.50 -20.15 -13.77
CA PRO A 232 -9.95 -20.20 -13.95
C PRO A 232 -10.62 -20.83 -12.73
N GLN A 233 -11.87 -20.43 -12.45
CA GLN A 233 -12.71 -21.12 -11.49
C GLN A 233 -13.11 -22.50 -12.03
N SER A 234 -13.35 -23.47 -11.14
CA SER A 234 -13.83 -24.81 -11.52
C SER A 234 -15.04 -24.75 -12.45
N GLY A 235 -14.93 -25.38 -13.63
CA GLY A 235 -15.96 -25.37 -14.68
C GLY A 235 -15.70 -24.35 -15.81
N PHE A 236 -14.71 -23.48 -15.67
CA PHE A 236 -14.32 -22.47 -16.67
C PHE A 236 -12.90 -22.72 -17.19
N GLU A 237 -12.58 -22.10 -18.33
CA GLU A 237 -11.26 -22.07 -18.94
C GLU A 237 -10.71 -20.65 -18.98
N PHE A 238 -9.37 -20.54 -19.01
CA PHE A 238 -8.71 -19.28 -19.31
C PHE A 238 -8.64 -19.10 -20.83
N LEU A 239 -9.40 -18.13 -21.36
CA LEU A 239 -9.52 -17.87 -22.79
C LEU A 239 -8.37 -17.02 -23.34
N GLY A 240 -7.75 -16.19 -22.49
CA GLY A 240 -6.51 -15.49 -22.84
C GLY A 240 -6.34 -14.10 -22.23
N TRP A 241 -5.13 -13.57 -22.39
CA TRP A 241 -4.77 -12.20 -22.08
C TRP A 241 -5.03 -11.27 -23.26
N SER A 242 -5.30 -10.01 -22.95
CA SER A 242 -5.25 -8.90 -23.90
C SER A 242 -4.77 -7.61 -23.22
N GLY A 243 -4.44 -6.59 -24.02
CA GLY A 243 -3.98 -5.29 -23.52
C GLY A 243 -2.45 -5.14 -23.62
N SER A 244 -1.89 -4.30 -22.75
CA SER A 244 -0.50 -3.87 -22.84
C SER A 244 0.46 -4.93 -22.30
N GLY A 245 1.13 -5.66 -23.20
CA GLY A 245 2.26 -6.55 -22.87
C GLY A 245 1.88 -8.00 -22.53
N CYS A 246 0.63 -8.28 -22.17
CA CYS A 246 0.10 -9.64 -22.05
C CYS A 246 -0.86 -9.95 -23.20
N ALA A 247 -0.63 -11.07 -23.90
CA ALA A 247 -1.47 -11.52 -25.01
C ALA A 247 -1.47 -13.05 -25.16
N GLY A 248 -2.55 -13.60 -25.70
CA GLY A 248 -2.68 -15.03 -26.02
C GLY A 248 -3.15 -15.90 -24.85
N SER A 249 -3.25 -17.22 -25.08
CA SER A 249 -3.91 -18.18 -24.18
C SER A 249 -3.02 -18.78 -23.08
N SER A 250 -1.76 -18.35 -22.95
CA SER A 250 -0.89 -18.77 -21.84
C SER A 250 -1.44 -18.23 -20.51
N SER A 251 -1.77 -19.11 -19.56
CA SER A 251 -2.24 -18.70 -18.22
C SER A 251 -1.20 -17.90 -17.42
N VAL A 252 0.08 -17.95 -17.82
CA VAL A 252 1.16 -17.13 -17.27
C VAL A 252 1.49 -16.00 -18.24
N CYS A 253 1.62 -14.78 -17.73
CA CYS A 253 2.20 -13.63 -18.43
C CYS A 253 3.37 -13.05 -17.63
N ASP A 254 4.56 -13.02 -18.22
CA ASP A 254 5.73 -12.31 -17.68
C ASP A 254 5.76 -10.89 -18.29
N LEU A 255 5.32 -9.88 -17.53
CA LEU A 255 5.04 -8.52 -17.98
C LEU A 255 6.16 -7.53 -17.57
N PRO A 256 6.94 -6.97 -18.51
CA PRO A 256 7.91 -5.91 -18.18
C PRO A 256 7.20 -4.60 -17.82
N MET A 257 7.52 -4.03 -16.66
CA MET A 257 6.92 -2.80 -16.14
C MET A 257 7.73 -1.54 -16.49
N ASN A 258 8.07 -1.37 -17.78
CA ASN A 258 8.78 -0.19 -18.28
C ASN A 258 7.90 1.04 -18.58
N GLY A 259 6.65 1.03 -18.11
CA GLY A 259 5.61 2.00 -18.41
C GLY A 259 4.33 1.66 -17.67
N ALA A 260 3.36 2.58 -17.64
CA ALA A 260 2.02 2.22 -17.19
C ALA A 260 1.40 1.15 -18.12
N ARG A 261 0.63 0.23 -17.54
CA ARG A 261 0.06 -0.95 -18.21
C ARG A 261 -1.41 -1.09 -17.84
N SER A 262 -2.23 -1.46 -18.81
CA SER A 262 -3.58 -1.99 -18.55
C SER A 262 -3.76 -3.26 -19.35
N ILE A 263 -4.20 -4.33 -18.68
CA ILE A 263 -4.37 -5.68 -19.24
C ILE A 263 -5.70 -6.29 -18.81
N THR A 264 -6.17 -7.28 -19.55
CA THR A 264 -7.38 -8.04 -19.25
C THR A 264 -7.11 -9.53 -19.33
N ALA A 265 -7.50 -10.27 -18.30
CA ALA A 265 -7.57 -11.71 -18.24
C ALA A 265 -9.01 -12.14 -18.52
N THR A 266 -9.24 -12.98 -19.54
CA THR A 266 -10.57 -13.46 -19.89
C THR A 266 -10.73 -14.93 -19.51
N PHE A 267 -11.79 -15.23 -18.77
CA PHE A 267 -12.24 -16.56 -18.40
C PHE A 267 -13.63 -16.81 -18.98
N GLY A 268 -13.95 -18.05 -19.34
CA GLY A 268 -15.25 -18.39 -19.93
C GLY A 268 -15.51 -19.88 -19.97
N GLU A 269 -16.68 -20.27 -20.46
CA GLU A 269 -17.04 -21.69 -20.59
C GLU A 269 -16.13 -22.40 -21.61
N PRO A 270 -15.80 -23.70 -21.39
CA PRO A 270 -15.10 -24.50 -22.38
C PRO A 270 -15.83 -24.48 -23.73
N PRO A 271 -15.13 -24.37 -24.88
CA PRO A 271 -15.77 -24.42 -26.19
C PRO A 271 -16.54 -25.74 -26.38
N VAL A 272 -17.82 -25.66 -26.75
CA VAL A 272 -18.63 -26.85 -27.04
C VAL A 272 -18.13 -27.50 -28.34
N LEU A 273 -17.25 -28.48 -28.22
CA LEU A 273 -16.70 -29.22 -29.37
C LEU A 273 -17.80 -30.04 -30.06
N HIS A 274 -18.15 -29.65 -31.28
CA HIS A 274 -19.07 -30.38 -32.14
C HIS A 274 -18.28 -31.36 -33.01
N VAL A 275 -18.41 -32.66 -32.75
CA VAL A 275 -17.74 -33.70 -33.56
C VAL A 275 -18.52 -33.94 -34.86
N LEU A 276 -18.06 -33.33 -35.95
CA LEU A 276 -18.59 -33.63 -37.28
C LEU A 276 -18.11 -35.02 -37.73
N THR A 277 -19.01 -35.99 -37.72
CA THR A 277 -18.73 -37.32 -38.28
C THR A 277 -19.06 -37.33 -39.77
N ILE A 278 -18.04 -37.32 -40.63
CA ILE A 278 -18.24 -37.50 -42.07
C ILE A 278 -18.47 -38.99 -42.34
N ALA A 279 -19.71 -39.39 -42.55
CA ALA A 279 -20.05 -40.69 -43.12
C ALA A 279 -19.71 -40.68 -44.62
N GLY A 280 -18.60 -41.32 -45.00
CA GLY A 280 -18.16 -41.43 -46.39
C GLY A 280 -19.09 -42.30 -47.24
N GLY A 281 -20.18 -41.73 -47.75
CA GLY A 281 -21.15 -42.38 -48.64
C GLY A 281 -21.00 -42.04 -50.12
N GLY A 282 -19.94 -41.33 -50.50
CA GLY A 282 -19.68 -40.94 -51.89
C GLY A 282 -18.87 -41.99 -52.66
N THR A 283 -19.37 -42.42 -53.82
CA THR A 283 -18.70 -43.36 -54.74
C THR A 283 -18.11 -42.64 -55.97
N GLY A 284 -17.46 -41.49 -55.75
CA GLY A 284 -16.86 -40.65 -56.79
C GLY A 284 -15.58 -40.00 -56.31
#